data_AF-A0ABC8STE8-F1
#
_entry.id   AF-A0ABC8STE8-F1
#
_cell.length_a   1.000
_cell.length_b   1.000
_cell.length_c   1.000
_cell.angle_alpha   90.00
_cell.angle_beta   90.00
_cell.angle_gamma   90.00
#
_symmetry.space_group_name_H-M   'P 1'
#
loop_
_entity.id
_entity.type
_entity.pdbx_description
1 polymer ?
#
loop_
_entity_poly.entity_id
_entity_poly.type
_entity_poly.pdbx_seq_one_letter_code
_entity_poly.pdbx_strand_id
1 'polypeptide(L)' 'MMEKKMVIALALVLFVISSNMEVIDSSAYDCDDACSTGCVNRDPRLESRCNLKCQIRCGPDLKAGEKLN' A
#
# COMPACT_ATOMS: atom_id res chain seq x y z
N MET A 1 -6.24 -4.47 -42.33
CA MET A 1 -4.94 -4.87 -41.74
C MET A 1 -4.36 -3.82 -40.79
N MET A 2 -4.53 -2.52 -41.06
CA MET A 2 -4.04 -1.44 -40.18
C MET A 2 -4.68 -1.44 -38.79
N GLU A 3 -5.98 -1.74 -38.67
CA GLU A 3 -6.65 -1.78 -37.36
C GLU A 3 -6.10 -2.87 -36.43
N LYS A 4 -5.85 -4.08 -36.96
CA LYS A 4 -5.22 -5.16 -36.18
C LYS A 4 -3.80 -4.77 -35.71
N LYS A 5 -3.04 -4.09 -36.57
CA LYS A 5 -1.69 -3.58 -36.23
C LYS A 5 -1.75 -2.48 -35.16
N MET A 6 -2.75 -1.59 -35.23
CA MET A 6 -2.97 -0.53 -34.25
C MET A 6 -3.40 -1.09 -32.89
N VAL A 7 -4.29 -2.09 -32.87
CA VAL A 7 -4.70 -2.78 -31.63
C VAL A 7 -3.51 -3.47 -30.98
N ILE A 8 -2.67 -4.16 -31.77
CA ILE A 8 -1.45 -4.81 -31.26
C ILE A 8 -0.47 -3.76 -30.71
N ALA A 9 -0.27 -2.65 -31.43
CA ALA A 9 0.61 -1.56 -30.98
C ALA A 9 0.12 -0.95 -29.66
N LEU A 10 -1.18 -0.70 -29.53
CA LEU A 10 -1.78 -0.17 -28.30
C LEU A 10 -1.65 -1.16 -27.14
N ALA A 11 -1.88 -2.45 -27.38
CA ALA A 11 -1.73 -3.48 -26.37
C ALA A 11 -0.28 -3.60 -25.86
N LEU A 12 0.70 -3.50 -26.75
CA LEU A 12 2.12 -3.51 -26.37
C LEU A 12 2.50 -2.28 -25.54
N VAL A 13 2.00 -1.09 -25.89
CA VAL A 13 2.23 0.13 -25.10
C VAL A 13 1.65 -0.01 -23.69
N LEU A 14 0.41 -0.51 -23.57
CA LEU A 14 -0.22 -0.72 -22.26
C LEU A 14 0.53 -1.77 -21.42
N PHE A 15 1.00 -2.85 -22.06
CA PHE A 15 1.79 -3.89 -21.39
C PHE A 15 3.10 -3.33 -20.82
N VAL A 16 3.83 -2.53 -21.60
CA VAL A 16 5.07 -1.87 -21.15
C VAL A 16 4.82 -0.89 -20.00
N ILE A 17 3.71 -0.14 -20.04
CA ILE A 17 3.36 0.76 -18.92
C ILE A 17 3.04 -0.07 -17.67
N SER A 18 2.33 -1.19 -17.80
CA SER A 18 1.99 -2.05 -16.66
C SER A 18 3.17 -2.79 -16.06
N SER A 19 4.19 -3.17 -16.86
CA SER A 19 5.35 -3.93 -16.39
C SER A 19 6.31 -3.11 -15.53
N ASN A 20 6.21 -1.78 -15.57
CA ASN A 20 7.05 -0.86 -14.79
C ASN A 20 6.33 -0.32 -13.54
N MET A 21 5.20 -0.91 -13.15
CA MET A 21 4.61 -0.61 -11.85
C MET A 21 5.41 -1.34 -10.77
N GLU A 22 6.40 -0.66 -10.22
CA GLU A 22 6.93 -1.04 -8.91
C GLU A 22 5.78 -0.90 -7.91
N VAL A 23 5.39 -2.03 -7.30
CA VAL A 23 4.52 -2.01 -6.13
C VAL A 23 5.32 -1.32 -5.03
N ILE A 24 5.10 -0.03 -4.85
CA ILE A 24 5.63 0.69 -3.70
C ILE A 24 4.89 0.14 -2.50
N ASP A 25 5.55 -0.80 -1.82
CA ASP A 25 5.15 -1.28 -0.51
C ASP A 25 4.99 -0.05 0.40
N SER A 26 3.78 0.21 0.90
CA SER A 26 3.58 1.39 1.76
C SER A 26 4.57 1.28 2.92
N SER A 27 5.35 2.34 3.13
CA SER A 27 6.33 2.34 4.21
C SER A 27 5.60 2.17 5.56
N ALA A 28 6.29 1.66 6.57
CA ALA A 28 5.70 1.53 7.91
C ALA A 28 5.17 2.88 8.44
N TYR A 29 5.78 3.98 8.00
CA TYR A 29 5.35 5.35 8.28
C TYR A 29 4.03 5.70 7.59
N ASP A 30 3.85 5.34 6.31
CA ASP A 30 2.59 5.58 5.59
C ASP A 30 1.43 4.79 6.21
N CYS A 31 1.72 3.57 6.70
CA CYS A 31 0.74 2.77 7.43
C CYS A 31 0.35 3.41 8.77
N ASP A 32 1.33 3.85 9.56
CA ASP A 32 1.08 4.41 10.89
C ASP A 32 0.35 5.76 10.79
N ASP A 33 0.72 6.61 9.84
CA ASP A 33 0.06 7.90 9.60
C ASP A 33 -1.39 7.71 9.13
N ALA A 34 -1.62 6.84 8.14
CA ALA A 34 -2.97 6.51 7.69
C ALA A 34 -3.83 5.87 8.79
N CYS A 35 -3.23 5.08 9.68
CA CYS A 35 -3.94 4.46 10.81
C CYS A 35 -4.27 5.48 11.91
N SER A 36 -3.29 6.30 12.29
CA SER A 36 -3.39 7.26 13.39
C SER A 36 -4.32 8.44 13.07
N THR A 37 -4.50 8.76 11.78
CA THR A 37 -5.52 9.72 11.31
C THR A 37 -6.93 9.38 11.83
N GLY A 38 -7.24 8.09 12.03
CA GLY A 38 -8.52 7.61 12.56
C GLY A 38 -8.61 7.57 14.10
N CYS A 39 -7.55 7.93 14.81
CA CYS A 39 -7.46 7.77 16.26
C CYS A 39 -7.91 8.98 17.08
N VAL A 40 -8.25 10.10 16.43
CA VAL A 40 -8.71 11.34 17.10
C VAL A 40 -9.91 11.05 18.00
N ASN A 41 -9.75 11.20 19.31
CA ASN A 41 -10.80 10.92 20.28
C ASN A 41 -10.81 11.95 21.41
N ARG A 42 -12.01 12.29 21.91
CA ARG A 42 -12.14 13.18 23.08
C ARG A 42 -11.57 12.55 24.35
N ASP A 43 -11.59 11.23 24.46
CA ASP A 43 -10.97 10.50 25.55
C ASP A 43 -9.50 10.19 25.23
N PRO A 44 -8.53 10.77 25.95
CA PRO A 44 -7.10 10.57 25.68
C PRO A 44 -6.66 9.12 25.88
N ARG A 45 -7.38 8.35 26.70
CA ARG A 45 -7.10 6.92 26.91
C ARG A 45 -7.49 6.10 25.69
N LEU A 46 -8.59 6.44 25.02
CA LEU A 46 -9.02 5.76 23.80
C LEU A 46 -8.12 6.12 22.62
N GLU A 47 -7.73 7.39 22.51
CA GLU A 47 -6.77 7.86 21.50
C GLU A 47 -5.41 7.13 21.65
N SER A 48 -4.87 7.08 22.88
CA SER A 48 -3.60 6.37 23.16
C SER A 48 -3.67 4.88 22.83
N ARG A 49 -4.80 4.22 23.11
CA ARG A 49 -5.00 2.80 22.76
C ARG A 49 -5.09 2.57 21.26
N CYS A 50 -5.72 3.50 20.53
CA CYS A 50 -5.80 3.43 19.07
C CYS A 50 -4.41 3.59 18.45
N ASN A 51 -3.63 4.57 18.91
CA ASN A 51 -2.26 4.79 18.45
C ASN A 51 -1.34 3.58 18.74
N LEU A 52 -1.46 2.95 19.91
CA LEU A 52 -0.72 1.72 20.21
C LEU A 52 -1.08 0.58 19.23
N LYS A 53 -2.36 0.47 18.84
CA LYS A 53 -2.81 -0.53 17.87
C LYS A 53 -2.26 -0.25 16.47
N CYS A 54 -2.12 1.02 16.07
CA CYS A 54 -1.47 1.42 14.82
C CYS A 54 0.00 1.02 14.81
N GLN A 55 0.73 1.28 15.90
CA GLN A 55 2.13 0.86 16.04
C GLN A 55 2.31 -0.66 15.94
N ILE A 56 1.42 -1.45 16.55
CA ILE A 56 1.47 -2.92 16.44
C ILE A 56 1.15 -3.37 15.00
N ARG A 57 0.14 -2.75 14.36
CA ARG A 57 -0.31 -3.09 13.00
C ARG A 57 0.73 -2.73 11.93
N CYS A 58 1.41 -1.62 12.11
CA CYS A 58 2.35 -1.05 11.14
C CYS A 58 3.82 -1.31 11.51
N GLY A 59 4.06 -1.88 12.69
CA GLY A 59 5.38 -2.22 13.20
C GLY A 59 6.08 -3.31 12.38
N PRO A 60 7.43 -3.34 12.42
CA PRO A 60 8.24 -4.25 11.60
C PRO A 60 7.97 -5.74 11.86
N ASP A 61 7.41 -6.09 13.02
CA ASP A 61 7.19 -7.47 13.44
C ASP A 61 6.11 -8.21 12.62
N LEU A 62 5.22 -7.49 11.91
CA LEU A 62 4.20 -8.12 11.05
C LEU A 62 4.65 -8.34 9.60
N LYS A 63 5.69 -7.64 9.12
CA LYS A 63 6.29 -7.88 7.80
C LYS A 63 7.23 -9.09 7.77
N ALA A 64 7.54 -9.70 8.93
CA ALA A 64 8.35 -10.91 9.02
C ALA A 64 7.60 -12.20 8.60
N GLY A 65 6.26 -12.13 8.45
CA GLY A 65 5.44 -13.25 7.99
C GLY A 65 5.24 -13.35 6.48
N GLU A 66 5.63 -12.33 5.70
CA GLU A 66 5.39 -12.25 4.26
C GLU A 66 6.71 -12.24 3.46
N LYS A 67 7.69 -13.01 3.93
CA LYS A 67 8.89 -13.39 3.16
C LYS A 67 9.17 -14.89 3.18
N LEU A 68 8.12 -15.70 3.24
CA LEU A 68 8.16 -17.10 2.85
C LEU A 68 6.89 -17.41 2.04
N ASN A 69 7.03 -17.34 0.72
CA ASN A 69 6.48 -18.25 -0.32
C ASN A 69 6.43 -17.51 -1.66
#